data_AF-A0A7C0YM16-F1
#
_entry.id   AF-A0A7C0YM16-F1
#
_cell.length_a   1.000
_cell.length_b   1.000
_cell.length_c   1.000
_cell.angle_alpha   90.00
_cell.angle_beta   90.00
_cell.angle_gamma   90.00
#
_symmetry.space_group_name_H-M   'P 1'
#
loop_
_entity.id
_entity.type
_entity.pdbx_description
1 polymer ?
#
loop_
_entity_poly.entity_id
_entity_poly.type
_entity_poly.pdbx_seq_one_letter_code
_entity_poly.pdbx_strand_id
1 'polypeptide(L)'
;MRLLLICLSVEDTAYAAYTTCKRKPGGRDLKLVVSPPPFIKKKRTTSKVLWSVVIALLPPVVAAVYLFRLPGLLVLLTCVASCALTEAAVNRVSGKKIHIPLAPTLITGLILGLLLPAKTPLWIPFIGGVFAIAIAKEAFGGHGSNIFNPAIAAWVFLMISWATDTLTQPITFYDFGSFLLNRQAERLVEASPAFVLLGGMFLFLTRLIK
;
A
#
# COMPACT_ATOMS: atom_id res chain seq x y z
N MET A 1 -14.81 11.81 19.16
CA MET A 1 -15.11 13.24 19.43
C MET A 1 -13.92 14.08 19.90
N ARG A 2 -12.70 13.51 20.04
CA ARG A 2 -11.46 14.26 20.42
C ARG A 2 -10.59 14.75 19.25
N LEU A 3 -10.89 14.34 18.01
CA LEU A 3 -10.12 14.76 16.83
C LEU A 3 -10.56 16.13 16.27
N LEU A 4 -11.80 16.56 16.50
CA LEU A 4 -12.31 17.82 15.95
C LEU A 4 -11.75 19.06 16.67
N LEU A 5 -11.37 18.92 17.94
CA LEU A 5 -10.85 20.03 18.77
C LEU A 5 -9.41 20.42 18.42
N ILE A 6 -8.62 19.52 17.83
CA ILE A 6 -7.23 19.82 17.44
C ILE A 6 -7.21 20.66 16.14
N CYS A 7 -8.19 20.49 15.24
CA CYS A 7 -8.30 21.33 14.04
C CYS A 7 -8.61 22.80 14.37
N LEU A 8 -9.58 23.05 15.25
CA LEU A 8 -9.97 24.42 15.62
C LEU A 8 -8.83 25.18 16.30
N SER A 9 -8.00 24.51 17.12
CA SER A 9 -6.88 25.18 17.80
C SER A 9 -5.72 25.57 16.86
N VAL A 10 -5.56 24.88 15.72
CA VAL A 10 -4.54 25.22 14.71
C VAL A 10 -5.04 26.35 13.80
N GLU A 11 -6.34 26.39 13.51
CA GLU A 11 -6.94 27.48 12.74
C GLU A 11 -6.86 28.82 13.49
N ASP A 12 -7.10 28.84 14.81
CA ASP A 12 -7.02 30.08 15.62
C ASP A 12 -5.59 30.63 15.75
N THR A 13 -4.57 29.77 15.85
CA THR A 13 -3.16 30.21 15.94
C THR A 13 -2.61 30.68 14.59
N ALA A 14 -3.03 30.07 13.50
CA ALA A 14 -2.74 30.57 12.16
C ALA A 14 -3.44 31.92 11.89
N TYR A 15 -4.64 32.14 12.47
CA TYR A 15 -5.40 33.37 12.27
C TYR A 15 -4.77 34.59 12.96
N ALA A 16 -4.14 34.39 14.13
CA ALA A 16 -3.46 35.45 14.87
C ALA A 16 -2.15 35.92 14.22
N ALA A 17 -1.45 35.06 13.46
CA ALA A 17 -0.13 35.38 12.92
C ALA A 17 -0.14 36.25 11.65
N TYR A 18 -1.25 36.27 10.89
CA TYR A 18 -1.32 37.06 9.65
C TYR A 18 -1.80 38.51 9.89
N THR A 19 -2.32 38.85 11.07
CA THR A 19 -2.86 40.20 11.36
C THR A 19 -1.79 41.23 11.75
N THR A 20 -0.53 40.84 11.93
CA THR A 20 0.53 41.76 12.38
C THR A 20 1.46 42.24 11.25
N CYS A 21 0.94 42.53 10.06
CA CYS A 21 1.68 43.39 9.13
C CYS A 21 1.43 44.85 9.53
N LYS A 22 2.31 45.43 10.36
CA LYS A 22 2.22 46.85 10.72
C LYS A 22 2.27 47.70 9.45
N ARG A 23 1.18 48.41 9.18
CA ARG A 23 1.06 49.39 8.09
C ARG A 23 2.07 50.52 8.35
N LYS A 24 3.04 50.71 7.45
CA LYS A 24 3.96 51.86 7.47
C LYS A 24 3.13 53.12 7.15
N PRO A 25 3.10 54.16 8.01
CA PRO A 25 2.27 55.34 7.75
C PRO A 25 2.94 56.15 6.63
N GLY A 26 2.25 56.29 5.49
CA GLY A 26 2.68 57.18 4.38
C GLY A 26 3.07 56.52 3.04
N GLY A 27 2.52 55.36 2.68
CA GLY A 27 2.83 54.69 1.39
C GLY A 27 1.58 54.25 0.62
N ARG A 28 1.59 54.50 -0.70
CA ARG A 28 0.59 54.12 -1.72
C ARG A 28 -0.01 52.73 -1.49
N ASP A 29 -1.27 52.54 -1.90
CA ASP A 29 -2.04 51.30 -1.79
C ASP A 29 -1.37 50.16 -2.59
N LEU A 30 -0.34 49.56 -1.98
CA LEU A 30 0.41 48.44 -2.53
C LEU A 30 -0.45 47.20 -2.35
N LYS A 31 -0.90 46.63 -3.47
CA LYS A 31 -1.55 45.31 -3.53
C LYS A 31 -0.59 44.27 -2.94
N LEU A 32 -0.71 44.01 -1.64
CA LEU A 32 0.05 43.00 -0.91
C LEU A 32 -0.41 41.63 -1.38
N VAL A 33 0.31 41.04 -2.33
CA VAL A 33 0.10 39.66 -2.76
C VAL A 33 0.70 38.75 -1.69
N VAL A 34 -0.15 38.28 -0.78
CA VAL A 34 0.21 37.23 0.18
C VAL A 34 0.51 35.97 -0.63
N SER A 35 1.79 35.73 -0.87
CA SER A 35 2.25 34.52 -1.54
C SER A 35 2.46 33.44 -0.47
N PRO A 36 1.93 32.22 -0.65
CA PRO A 36 2.25 31.14 0.28
C PRO A 36 3.77 30.92 0.33
N PRO A 37 4.33 30.52 1.48
CA PRO A 37 5.77 30.33 1.64
C PRO A 37 6.34 29.39 0.57
N PRO A 38 7.58 29.64 0.09
CA PRO A 38 8.16 28.89 -1.02
C PRO A 38 8.43 27.44 -0.63
N PHE A 39 7.52 26.54 -0.98
CA PHE A 39 7.71 25.10 -0.77
C PHE A 39 8.61 24.54 -1.87
N ILE A 40 9.85 24.16 -1.52
CA ILE A 40 10.81 23.55 -2.46
C ILE A 40 10.24 22.22 -2.95
N LYS A 41 9.68 22.21 -4.16
CA LYS A 41 9.08 21.01 -4.76
C LYS A 41 10.19 20.06 -5.23
N LYS A 42 10.36 18.92 -4.54
CA LYS A 42 11.18 17.80 -5.05
C LYS A 42 10.48 17.15 -6.26
N LYS A 43 11.24 16.76 -7.29
CA LYS A 43 10.73 16.10 -8.52
C LYS A 43 10.35 14.61 -8.35
N ARG A 44 9.77 14.22 -7.20
CA ARG A 44 9.36 12.83 -6.94
C ARG A 44 7.90 12.66 -7.32
N THR A 45 7.65 11.86 -8.36
CA THR A 45 6.29 11.48 -8.79
C THR A 45 5.85 10.23 -8.03
N THR A 46 4.60 10.18 -7.60
CA THR A 46 3.96 9.01 -6.95
C THR A 46 4.18 7.72 -7.74
N SER A 47 4.05 7.77 -9.06
CA SER A 47 4.33 6.61 -9.94
C SER A 47 5.73 6.06 -9.78
N LYS A 48 6.77 6.92 -9.68
CA LYS A 48 8.16 6.47 -9.50
C LYS A 48 8.37 5.78 -8.15
N VAL A 49 7.69 6.26 -7.10
CA VAL A 49 7.73 5.64 -5.77
C VAL A 49 7.08 4.26 -5.82
N LEU A 50 5.91 4.13 -6.42
CA LEU A 50 5.21 2.86 -6.52
C LEU A 50 6.02 1.80 -7.29
N TRP A 51 6.65 2.18 -8.41
CA TRP A 51 7.52 1.26 -9.15
C TRP A 51 8.73 0.78 -8.36
N SER A 52 9.31 1.63 -7.49
CA SER A 52 10.40 1.19 -6.62
C SER A 52 9.94 0.14 -5.58
N VAL A 53 8.69 0.22 -5.11
CA VAL A 53 8.10 -0.77 -4.22
C VAL A 53 7.89 -2.10 -4.94
N VAL A 54 7.44 -2.07 -6.20
CA VAL A 54 7.34 -3.28 -7.04
C VAL A 54 8.71 -3.94 -7.20
N ILE A 55 9.76 -3.16 -7.47
CA ILE A 55 11.14 -3.68 -7.58
C ILE A 55 11.62 -4.25 -6.24
N ALA A 56 11.27 -3.61 -5.12
CA ALA A 56 11.62 -4.08 -3.78
C ALA A 56 10.89 -5.37 -3.38
N LEU A 57 9.69 -5.61 -3.91
CA LEU A 57 8.90 -6.83 -3.70
C LEU A 57 9.35 -7.99 -4.60
N LEU A 58 10.19 -7.73 -5.60
CA LEU A 58 10.62 -8.73 -6.57
C LEU A 58 11.45 -9.86 -5.92
N PRO A 59 12.45 -9.62 -5.04
CA PRO A 59 13.19 -10.70 -4.38
C PRO A 59 12.31 -11.63 -3.52
N PRO A 60 11.39 -11.11 -2.67
CA PRO A 60 10.40 -11.95 -1.97
C PRO A 60 9.54 -12.80 -2.91
N VAL A 61 9.05 -12.22 -4.01
CA VAL A 61 8.22 -12.94 -4.98
C VAL A 61 9.00 -14.07 -5.66
N VAL A 62 10.26 -13.83 -6.03
CA VAL A 62 11.12 -14.87 -6.63
C VAL A 62 11.38 -16.00 -5.64
N ALA A 63 11.69 -15.69 -4.38
CA ALA A 63 11.88 -16.70 -3.35
C ALA A 63 10.60 -17.54 -3.11
N ALA A 64 9.46 -16.87 -3.05
CA ALA A 64 8.14 -17.48 -2.92
C ALA A 64 7.83 -18.44 -4.08
N VAL A 65 8.03 -18.02 -5.34
CA VAL A 65 7.82 -18.87 -6.53
C VAL A 65 8.82 -20.03 -6.56
N TYR A 66 10.07 -19.83 -6.13
CA TYR A 66 11.07 -20.89 -6.08
C TYR A 66 10.74 -21.99 -5.05
N LEU A 67 10.28 -21.60 -3.86
CA LEU A 67 9.96 -22.54 -2.78
C LEU A 67 8.63 -23.25 -3.00
N PHE A 68 7.59 -22.50 -3.35
CA PHE A 68 6.23 -23.04 -3.49
C PHE A 68 5.90 -23.51 -4.91
N ARG A 69 6.76 -23.25 -5.90
CA ARG A 69 6.60 -23.69 -7.30
C ARG A 69 5.27 -23.20 -7.91
N LEU A 70 4.52 -24.11 -8.53
CA LEU A 70 3.24 -23.86 -9.21
C LEU A 70 2.14 -23.30 -8.29
N PRO A 71 1.82 -23.89 -7.13
CA PRO A 71 0.70 -23.40 -6.32
C PRO A 71 0.91 -21.96 -5.82
N GLY A 72 2.13 -21.60 -5.39
CA GLY A 72 2.43 -20.23 -4.98
C GLY A 72 2.30 -19.22 -6.13
N LEU A 73 2.72 -19.59 -7.33
CA LEU A 73 2.58 -18.75 -8.53
C LEU A 73 1.09 -18.54 -8.89
N LEU A 74 0.27 -19.59 -8.81
CA LEU A 74 -1.16 -19.50 -9.12
C LEU A 74 -1.91 -18.59 -8.13
N VAL A 75 -1.59 -18.67 -6.84
CA VAL A 75 -2.18 -17.78 -5.82
C VAL A 75 -1.79 -16.32 -6.09
N LEU A 76 -0.52 -16.05 -6.39
CA LEU A 76 -0.07 -14.69 -6.72
C LEU A 76 -0.76 -14.14 -7.98
N LEU A 77 -0.83 -14.94 -9.05
CA LEU A 77 -1.46 -14.53 -10.30
C LEU A 77 -2.96 -14.29 -10.13
N THR A 78 -3.66 -15.12 -9.35
CA THR A 78 -5.10 -14.95 -9.08
C THR A 78 -5.38 -13.71 -8.24
N CYS A 79 -4.56 -13.39 -7.24
CA CYS A 79 -4.64 -12.12 -6.49
C CYS A 79 -4.42 -10.90 -7.39
N VAL A 80 -3.38 -10.92 -8.23
CA VAL A 80 -3.10 -9.79 -9.14
C VAL A 80 -4.19 -9.64 -10.18
N ALA A 81 -4.64 -10.75 -10.78
CA ALA A 81 -5.70 -10.76 -11.78
C ALA A 81 -7.04 -10.28 -11.20
N SER A 82 -7.45 -10.78 -10.02
CA SER A 82 -8.69 -10.34 -9.37
C SER A 82 -8.67 -8.85 -9.03
N CYS A 83 -7.58 -8.34 -8.48
CA CYS A 83 -7.42 -6.91 -8.21
C CYS A 83 -7.51 -6.07 -9.49
N ALA A 84 -6.79 -6.46 -10.56
CA ALA A 84 -6.80 -5.75 -11.83
C ALA A 84 -8.16 -5.79 -12.53
N LEU A 85 -8.82 -6.96 -12.52
CA LEU A 85 -10.16 -7.13 -13.08
C LEU A 85 -11.20 -6.30 -12.34
N THR A 86 -11.15 -6.30 -11.02
CA THR A 86 -12.10 -5.53 -10.19
C THR A 86 -11.92 -4.04 -10.40
N GLU A 87 -10.67 -3.56 -10.47
CA GLU A 87 -10.40 -2.15 -10.79
C GLU A 87 -10.91 -1.78 -12.19
N ALA A 88 -10.65 -2.61 -13.19
CA ALA A 88 -11.13 -2.38 -14.55
C ALA A 88 -12.66 -2.36 -14.59
N ALA A 89 -13.33 -3.26 -13.86
CA ALA A 89 -14.78 -3.33 -13.75
C ALA A 89 -15.35 -2.07 -13.07
N VAL A 90 -14.82 -1.65 -11.91
CA VAL A 90 -15.31 -0.47 -11.18
C VAL A 90 -15.08 0.80 -11.98
N ASN A 91 -13.94 0.95 -12.66
CA ASN A 91 -13.67 2.10 -13.51
C ASN A 91 -14.65 2.17 -14.70
N ARG A 92 -14.97 1.02 -15.29
CA ARG A 92 -15.95 0.92 -16.38
C ARG A 92 -17.35 1.31 -15.92
N VAL A 93 -17.78 0.85 -14.74
CA VAL A 93 -19.10 1.17 -14.16
C VAL A 93 -19.16 2.65 -13.74
N SER A 94 -18.07 3.20 -13.20
CA SER A 94 -18.02 4.57 -12.70
C SER A 94 -17.86 5.63 -13.80
N GLY A 95 -17.74 5.24 -15.08
CA GLY A 95 -17.53 6.16 -16.20
C GLY A 95 -16.23 6.98 -16.11
N LYS A 96 -15.32 6.62 -15.21
CA LYS A 96 -14.06 7.34 -14.99
C LYS A 96 -13.12 7.01 -16.15
N LYS A 97 -12.44 8.02 -16.71
CA LYS A 97 -11.34 7.80 -17.66
C LYS A 97 -10.33 6.89 -16.98
N ILE A 98 -10.00 5.76 -17.62
CA ILE A 98 -9.05 4.76 -17.14
C ILE A 98 -7.68 5.45 -16.97
N HIS A 99 -7.44 6.06 -15.81
CA HIS A 99 -6.11 6.48 -15.40
C HIS A 99 -5.47 5.22 -14.86
N ILE A 100 -4.48 4.70 -15.58
CA ILE A 100 -3.80 3.47 -15.22
C ILE A 100 -2.49 3.83 -14.49
N PRO A 101 -2.48 4.09 -13.17
CA PRO A 101 -1.38 3.58 -12.41
C PRO A 101 -1.73 2.11 -12.16
N LEU A 102 -1.22 1.20 -12.99
CA LEU A 102 -1.34 -0.24 -12.75
C LEU A 102 -0.63 -0.63 -11.44
N ALA A 103 0.30 0.21 -10.99
CA ALA A 103 1.22 -0.07 -9.90
C ALA A 103 0.54 -0.23 -8.51
N PRO A 104 -0.36 0.64 -8.01
CA PRO A 104 -0.97 0.44 -6.69
C PRO A 104 -1.82 -0.83 -6.60
N THR A 105 -2.61 -1.13 -7.64
CA THR A 105 -3.43 -2.34 -7.71
C THR A 105 -2.57 -3.60 -7.81
N LEU A 106 -1.50 -3.54 -8.61
CA LEU A 106 -0.49 -4.60 -8.69
C LEU A 106 0.18 -4.84 -7.34
N ILE A 107 0.62 -3.77 -6.65
CA ILE A 107 1.23 -3.87 -5.31
C ILE A 107 0.24 -4.47 -4.30
N THR A 108 -1.03 -4.05 -4.34
CA THR A 108 -2.07 -4.58 -3.45
C THR A 108 -2.27 -6.08 -3.66
N GLY A 109 -2.37 -6.52 -4.92
CA GLY A 109 -2.48 -7.94 -5.26
C GLY A 109 -1.23 -8.75 -4.90
N LEU A 110 -0.03 -8.20 -5.14
CA LEU A 110 1.24 -8.84 -4.76
C LEU A 110 1.35 -9.02 -3.24
N ILE A 111 1.07 -7.96 -2.46
CA ILE A 111 1.12 -8.03 -1.00
C ILE A 111 0.06 -9.01 -0.48
N LEU A 112 -1.18 -8.94 -0.96
CA LEU A 112 -2.24 -9.85 -0.53
C LEU A 112 -1.90 -11.31 -0.84
N GLY A 113 -1.41 -11.59 -2.05
CA GLY A 113 -0.97 -12.94 -2.43
C GLY A 113 0.18 -13.43 -1.57
N LEU A 114 1.16 -12.57 -1.27
CA LEU A 114 2.28 -12.94 -0.40
C LEU A 114 1.81 -13.28 1.04
N LEU A 115 0.75 -12.65 1.54
CA LEU A 115 0.20 -12.90 2.88
C LEU A 115 -0.62 -14.20 2.98
N LEU A 116 -0.96 -14.82 1.85
CA LEU A 116 -1.77 -16.04 1.81
C LEU A 116 -0.90 -17.31 1.74
N PRO A 117 -1.41 -18.44 2.25
CA PRO A 117 -0.76 -19.72 2.07
C PRO A 117 -0.82 -20.20 0.62
N ALA A 118 0.25 -20.85 0.14
CA ALA A 118 0.31 -21.34 -1.24
C ALA A 118 -0.68 -22.50 -1.51
N LYS A 119 -1.10 -23.23 -0.47
CA LYS A 119 -2.05 -24.34 -0.58
C LYS A 119 -3.52 -23.89 -0.59
N THR A 120 -3.79 -22.58 -0.58
CA THR A 120 -5.16 -22.10 -0.59
C THR A 120 -5.86 -22.39 -1.92
N PRO A 121 -7.14 -22.80 -1.89
CA PRO A 121 -7.92 -22.96 -3.11
C PRO A 121 -8.09 -21.60 -3.80
N LEU A 122 -7.98 -21.57 -5.12
CA LEU A 122 -7.82 -20.33 -5.93
C LEU A 122 -9.00 -19.35 -5.86
N TRP A 123 -10.18 -19.80 -5.42
CA TRP A 123 -11.36 -18.96 -5.23
C TRP A 123 -11.25 -17.97 -4.05
N ILE A 124 -10.50 -18.31 -3.00
CA ILE A 124 -10.31 -17.48 -1.79
C ILE A 124 -9.47 -16.23 -2.11
N PRO A 125 -8.25 -16.35 -2.71
CA PRO A 125 -7.48 -15.19 -3.10
C PRO A 125 -8.22 -14.31 -4.11
N PHE A 126 -9.03 -14.91 -4.98
CA PHE A 126 -9.87 -14.17 -5.92
C PHE A 126 -10.90 -13.29 -5.19
N ILE A 127 -11.66 -13.84 -4.24
CA ILE A 127 -12.63 -13.08 -3.43
C ILE A 127 -11.92 -11.99 -2.61
N GLY A 128 -10.76 -12.30 -2.04
CA GLY A 128 -9.95 -11.33 -1.31
C GLY A 128 -9.52 -10.14 -2.16
N GLY A 129 -9.07 -10.39 -3.40
CA GLY A 129 -8.68 -9.32 -4.33
C GLY A 129 -9.87 -8.44 -4.74
N VAL A 130 -11.04 -9.04 -4.95
CA VAL A 130 -12.28 -8.29 -5.20
C VAL A 130 -12.63 -7.40 -4.01
N PHE A 131 -12.59 -7.93 -2.78
CA PHE A 131 -12.84 -7.16 -1.56
C PHE A 131 -11.83 -6.01 -1.37
N ALA A 132 -10.54 -6.27 -1.62
CA ALA A 132 -9.47 -5.29 -1.49
C ALA A 132 -9.71 -4.05 -2.37
N ILE A 133 -10.19 -4.25 -3.59
CA ILE A 133 -10.38 -3.16 -4.53
C ILE A 133 -11.77 -2.54 -4.39
N ALA A 134 -12.84 -3.34 -4.45
CA ALA A 134 -14.20 -2.82 -4.47
C ALA A 134 -14.57 -2.11 -3.16
N ILE A 135 -14.22 -2.71 -2.02
CA ILE A 135 -14.62 -2.19 -0.71
C ILE A 135 -13.47 -1.39 -0.09
N ALA A 136 -12.28 -1.97 0.03
CA ALA A 136 -11.23 -1.32 0.81
C ALA A 136 -10.57 -0.11 0.10
N LYS A 137 -10.70 0.01 -1.23
CA LYS A 137 -10.12 1.13 -2.00
C LYS A 137 -11.21 2.01 -2.64
N GLU A 138 -12.11 1.43 -3.42
CA GLU A 138 -13.07 2.21 -4.20
C GLU A 138 -14.19 2.83 -3.34
N ALA A 139 -14.61 2.17 -2.25
CA ALA A 139 -15.62 2.74 -1.35
C ALA A 139 -15.17 4.06 -0.68
N PHE A 140 -13.87 4.31 -0.57
CA PHE A 140 -13.30 5.52 0.03
C PHE A 140 -12.95 6.60 -1.00
N GLY A 141 -13.36 6.43 -2.26
CA GLY A 141 -13.12 7.40 -3.33
C GLY A 141 -11.92 7.06 -4.22
N GLY A 142 -11.27 5.92 -4.02
CA GLY A 142 -10.21 5.40 -4.88
C GLY A 142 -8.80 5.84 -4.50
N HIS A 143 -7.92 5.93 -5.48
CA HIS A 143 -6.49 6.19 -5.27
C HIS A 143 -6.20 7.56 -4.64
N GLY A 144 -5.60 7.55 -3.46
CA GLY A 144 -5.18 8.76 -2.72
C GLY A 144 -6.06 9.11 -1.53
N SER A 145 -7.19 8.43 -1.36
CA SER A 145 -8.15 8.62 -0.26
C SER A 145 -8.26 7.40 0.66
N ASN A 146 -7.28 6.50 0.63
CA ASN A 146 -7.28 5.28 1.43
C ASN A 146 -7.12 5.60 2.93
N ILE A 147 -8.17 5.35 3.72
CA ILE A 147 -8.12 5.44 5.19
C ILE A 147 -7.23 4.32 5.76
N PHE A 148 -7.25 3.13 5.13
CA PHE A 148 -6.48 1.96 5.52
C PHE A 148 -5.81 1.29 4.31
N ASN A 149 -4.80 0.47 4.58
CA ASN A 149 -4.11 -0.29 3.53
C ASN A 149 -5.06 -1.37 2.99
N PRO A 150 -5.45 -1.32 1.70
CA PRO A 150 -6.43 -2.25 1.14
C PRO A 150 -5.96 -3.71 1.16
N ALA A 151 -4.65 -3.95 1.06
CA ALA A 151 -4.10 -5.31 1.10
C ALA A 151 -4.28 -5.96 2.48
N ILE A 152 -3.99 -5.21 3.55
CA ILE A 152 -4.12 -5.70 4.92
C ILE A 152 -5.60 -5.84 5.29
N ALA A 153 -6.44 -4.89 4.88
CA ALA A 153 -7.88 -4.98 5.10
C ALA A 153 -8.49 -6.25 4.49
N ALA A 154 -8.10 -6.58 3.25
CA ALA A 154 -8.53 -7.82 2.61
C ALA A 154 -7.97 -9.07 3.29
N TRP A 155 -6.71 -9.05 3.73
CA TRP A 155 -6.14 -10.16 4.46
C TRP A 155 -6.86 -10.43 5.79
N VAL A 156 -7.16 -9.38 6.56
CA VAL A 156 -7.95 -9.49 7.81
C VAL A 156 -9.35 -10.04 7.50
N PHE A 157 -10.01 -9.58 6.44
CA PHE A 157 -11.29 -10.11 6.00
C PHE A 157 -11.23 -11.61 5.68
N LEU A 158 -10.21 -12.05 4.95
CA LEU A 158 -10.00 -13.48 4.64
C LEU A 158 -9.69 -14.30 5.89
N MET A 159 -8.87 -13.78 6.80
CA MET A 159 -8.53 -14.43 8.08
C MET A 159 -9.77 -14.66 8.95
N ILE A 160 -10.71 -13.71 8.97
CA ILE A 160 -11.94 -13.82 9.75
C ILE A 160 -12.92 -14.78 9.07
N SER A 161 -13.02 -14.73 7.74
CA SER A 161 -14.02 -15.51 6.98
C SER A 161 -13.62 -16.98 6.78
N TRP A 162 -12.33 -17.24 6.53
CA TRP A 162 -11.78 -18.57 6.26
C TRP A 162 -10.56 -18.85 7.14
N ALA A 163 -10.77 -18.72 8.45
CA ALA A 163 -9.74 -18.93 9.45
C ALA A 163 -9.02 -20.30 9.29
N THR A 164 -9.75 -21.37 9.01
CA THR A 164 -9.17 -22.73 8.87
C THR A 164 -8.22 -22.87 7.68
N ASP A 165 -8.50 -22.20 6.56
CA ASP A 165 -7.70 -22.32 5.33
C ASP A 165 -6.55 -21.29 5.28
N THR A 166 -6.58 -20.28 6.15
CA THR A 166 -5.64 -19.15 6.13
C THR A 166 -4.77 -19.05 7.39
N LEU A 167 -5.19 -19.64 8.52
CA LEU A 167 -4.38 -19.79 9.72
C LEU A 167 -3.46 -21.00 9.57
N THR A 168 -2.16 -20.71 9.57
CA THR A 168 -1.11 -21.72 9.46
C THR A 168 -0.48 -21.97 10.83
N GLN A 169 0.21 -23.10 10.96
CA GLN A 169 0.89 -23.50 12.20
C GLN A 169 1.96 -22.46 12.62
N PRO A 170 2.27 -22.36 13.92
CA PRO A 170 3.24 -21.41 14.44
C PRO A 170 4.63 -21.63 13.83
N ILE A 171 5.27 -20.52 13.46
CA ILE A 171 6.59 -20.51 12.86
C ILE A 171 7.63 -20.92 13.88
N THR A 172 8.55 -21.79 13.47
CA THR A 172 9.71 -22.19 14.27
C THR A 172 10.98 -21.99 13.46
N PHE A 173 11.81 -21.03 13.87
CA PHE A 173 13.14 -20.80 13.29
C PHE A 173 14.15 -21.64 14.06
N TYR A 174 14.72 -22.65 13.41
CA TYR A 174 15.65 -23.58 14.06
C TYR A 174 17.13 -23.33 13.69
N ASP A 175 17.40 -22.67 12.56
CA ASP A 175 18.78 -22.49 12.04
C ASP A 175 18.93 -21.29 11.08
N PHE A 176 20.15 -20.80 10.85
CA PHE A 176 20.45 -19.73 9.87
C PHE A 176 20.04 -20.12 8.44
N GLY A 177 20.12 -21.42 8.09
CA GLY A 177 19.58 -21.92 6.83
C GLY A 177 18.07 -21.69 6.70
N SER A 178 17.32 -21.84 7.80
CA SER A 178 15.87 -21.60 7.84
C SER A 178 15.49 -20.10 7.81
N PHE A 179 16.44 -19.20 8.11
CA PHE A 179 16.28 -17.76 7.92
C PHE A 179 16.42 -17.34 6.45
N LEU A 180 17.25 -18.06 5.68
CA LEU A 180 17.42 -17.84 4.24
C LEU A 180 16.34 -18.52 3.41
N LEU A 181 16.09 -19.82 3.62
CA LEU A 181 15.08 -20.59 2.90
C LEU A 181 14.33 -21.50 3.88
N ASN A 182 13.15 -21.06 4.29
CA ASN A 182 12.24 -21.87 5.11
C ASN A 182 11.35 -22.74 4.22
N ARG A 183 11.68 -24.03 4.13
CA ARG A 183 10.88 -25.05 3.40
C ARG A 183 9.56 -25.40 4.11
N GLN A 184 9.44 -25.10 5.40
CA GLN A 184 8.24 -25.38 6.22
C GLN A 184 7.28 -24.20 6.26
N ALA A 185 7.65 -23.05 5.67
CA ALA A 185 6.75 -21.92 5.56
C ALA A 185 5.51 -22.31 4.77
N GLU A 186 4.34 -21.93 5.27
CA GLU A 186 3.08 -22.12 4.55
C GLU A 186 2.65 -20.86 3.81
N ARG A 187 3.06 -19.68 4.30
CA ARG A 187 2.85 -18.38 3.65
C ARG A 187 4.03 -17.95 2.78
N LEU A 188 3.70 -17.22 1.73
CA LEU A 188 4.65 -16.78 0.71
C LEU A 188 5.63 -15.69 1.25
N VAL A 189 5.21 -14.79 2.16
CA VAL A 189 6.14 -13.85 2.84
C VAL A 189 7.16 -14.58 3.73
N GLU A 190 6.74 -15.68 4.35
CA GLU A 190 7.50 -16.36 5.41
C GLU A 190 8.55 -17.33 4.85
N ALA A 191 8.48 -17.61 3.55
CA ALA A 191 9.42 -18.46 2.82
C ALA A 191 10.88 -18.05 3.06
N SER A 192 11.13 -16.74 3.15
CA SER A 192 12.47 -16.19 3.34
C SER A 192 12.45 -14.80 3.97
N PRO A 193 12.52 -14.70 5.30
CA PRO A 193 12.65 -13.41 6.00
C PRO A 193 13.80 -12.56 5.45
N ALA A 194 14.92 -13.18 5.06
CA ALA A 194 16.07 -12.50 4.48
C ALA A 194 15.76 -11.73 3.18
N PHE A 195 14.97 -12.30 2.25
CA PHE A 195 14.65 -11.62 0.99
C PHE A 195 13.70 -10.44 1.19
N VAL A 196 12.81 -10.50 2.19
CA VAL A 196 11.97 -9.37 2.61
C VAL A 196 12.83 -8.25 3.19
N LEU A 197 13.82 -8.59 4.02
CA LEU A 197 14.76 -7.62 4.57
C LEU A 197 15.64 -6.98 3.51
N LEU A 198 16.11 -7.74 2.51
CA LEU A 198 16.86 -7.18 1.37
C LEU A 198 16.01 -6.17 0.58
N GLY A 199 14.75 -6.49 0.31
CA GLY A 199 13.81 -5.55 -0.33
C GLY A 199 13.57 -4.30 0.50
N GLY A 200 13.38 -4.46 1.82
CA GLY A 200 13.26 -3.34 2.76
C GLY A 200 14.51 -2.47 2.82
N MET A 201 15.70 -3.09 2.85
CA MET A 201 16.98 -2.41 2.85
C MET A 201 17.19 -1.61 1.56
N PHE A 202 16.79 -2.14 0.40
CA PHE A 202 16.81 -1.41 -0.87
C PHE A 202 15.93 -0.14 -0.84
N LEU A 203 14.72 -0.22 -0.28
CA LEU A 203 13.86 0.96 -0.11
C LEU A 203 14.44 1.98 0.86
N PHE A 204 15.09 1.51 1.93
CA PHE A 204 15.77 2.37 2.89
C PHE A 204 16.96 3.11 2.25
N LEU A 205 17.81 2.41 1.50
CA LEU A 205 18.97 2.96 0.81
C LEU A 205 18.59 3.98 -0.27
N THR A 206 17.45 3.79 -0.93
CA THR A 206 16.94 4.72 -1.95
C THR A 206 16.35 6.01 -1.35
N ARG A 207 16.33 6.16 -0.02
CA ARG A 207 15.81 7.33 0.73
C ARG A 207 14.41 7.77 0.27
N LEU A 208 13.57 6.81 -0.13
CA LEU A 208 12.19 7.07 -0.53
C LEU A 208 11.26 7.21 0.67
N ILE A 209 11.67 6.69 1.82
CA ILE A 209 11.05 6.86 3.13
C ILE A 209 12.08 7.61 3.98
N LYS A 210 11.67 8.74 4.57
CA LYS A 210 12.45 9.48 5.57
C LYS A 210 11.96 9.11 6.94
#